data_AF-A0A1V6MHI8-F1
#
_entry.id   AF-A0A1V6MHI8-F1
#
_cell.length_a   1.000
_cell.length_b   1.000
_cell.length_c   1.000
_cell.angle_alpha   90.00
_cell.angle_beta   90.00
_cell.angle_gamma   90.00
#
_symmetry.space_group_name_H-M   'P 1'
#
loop_
_entity.id
_entity.type
_entity.pdbx_description
1 polymer ?
#
loop_
_entity_poly.entity_id
_entity_poly.type
_entity_poly.pdbx_seq_one_letter_code
_entity_poly.pdbx_strand_id
1 'polypeptide(L)'
;MIRLRYLHPMADVDTSATRQGTKGFDGLAAALAQAWDSVLGSLPEEDSDFYDAGGTSIDAARIASQAAEWAPDVEDLDVTLMTSLLNEARFGDVRRVGLEWIDRTRGASA
;
A
#
# COMPACT_ATOMS: atom_id res chain seq x y z
N MET A 1 10.21 51.83 12.46
CA MET A 1 9.60 50.61 13.02
C MET A 1 8.09 50.75 12.84
N ILE A 2 7.30 49.94 12.13
CA ILE A 2 7.38 48.55 11.66
C ILE A 2 6.49 48.45 10.40
N ARG A 3 6.93 47.71 9.37
CA ARG A 3 6.10 47.24 8.24
C ARG A 3 5.33 46.00 8.69
N LEU A 4 4.03 45.90 8.42
CA LEU A 4 3.31 44.62 8.30
C LEU A 4 2.12 44.85 7.34
N ARG A 5 2.17 44.44 6.08
CA ARG A 5 2.22 43.10 5.45
C ARG A 5 0.81 42.75 4.95
N TYR A 6 0.74 42.75 3.63
CA TYR A 6 -0.32 42.34 2.70
C TYR A 6 -1.25 41.24 3.24
N LEU A 7 -2.56 41.48 3.13
CA LEU A 7 -3.60 40.46 3.36
C LEU A 7 -3.66 39.57 2.11
N HIS A 8 -3.22 38.32 2.23
CA HIS A 8 -3.47 37.28 1.24
C HIS A 8 -4.92 36.78 1.45
N PRO A 9 -5.82 36.85 0.47
CA PRO A 9 -7.06 36.09 0.57
C PRO A 9 -6.69 34.60 0.46
N MET A 10 -7.01 33.85 1.52
CA MET A 10 -7.01 32.39 1.51
C MET A 10 -7.88 31.94 0.35
N ALA A 11 -7.24 31.42 -0.70
CA ALA A 11 -7.93 30.60 -1.67
C ALA A 11 -8.52 29.42 -0.90
N ASP A 12 -9.83 29.29 -1.01
CA ASP A 12 -10.61 28.13 -0.64
C ASP A 12 -9.95 26.92 -1.31
N VAL A 13 -9.06 26.23 -0.59
CA VAL A 13 -8.62 24.90 -1.00
C VAL A 13 -9.79 24.02 -0.66
N ASP A 14 -10.67 23.91 -1.64
CA ASP A 14 -11.77 22.96 -1.74
C ASP A 14 -11.17 21.56 -1.56
N THR A 15 -11.03 21.16 -0.30
CA THR A 15 -10.51 19.85 0.14
C THR A 15 -11.64 18.83 0.04
N SER A 16 -12.29 18.80 -1.13
CA SER A 16 -13.36 17.85 -1.44
C SER A 16 -12.91 16.83 -2.50
N ALA A 17 -11.71 16.98 -3.05
CA ALA A 17 -11.20 16.20 -4.18
C ALA A 17 -10.20 15.07 -3.83
N THR A 18 -10.17 14.56 -2.59
CA THR A 18 -9.37 13.36 -2.24
C THR A 18 -10.16 12.23 -1.60
N ARG A 19 -11.51 12.29 -1.61
CA ARG A 19 -12.37 11.17 -1.16
C ARG A 19 -12.88 10.26 -2.28
N GLN A 20 -12.31 10.35 -3.49
CA GLN A 20 -12.69 9.50 -4.61
C GLN A 20 -11.48 8.73 -5.14
N GLY A 21 -11.25 7.55 -4.54
CA GLY A 21 -10.24 6.58 -4.98
C GLY A 21 -10.41 5.18 -4.39
N THR A 22 -11.31 4.93 -3.42
CA THR A 22 -11.53 3.60 -2.83
C THR A 22 -12.60 2.79 -3.56
N LYS A 23 -12.50 2.70 -4.90
CA LYS A 23 -13.32 1.76 -5.67
C LYS A 23 -12.60 0.41 -5.73
N GLY A 24 -12.91 -0.47 -4.77
CA GLY A 24 -12.96 -1.92 -5.01
C GLY A 24 -11.67 -2.73 -4.87
N PHE A 25 -10.93 -2.57 -3.77
CA PHE A 25 -10.07 -3.65 -3.31
C PHE A 25 -10.81 -4.43 -2.22
N ASP A 26 -11.05 -5.71 -2.42
CA ASP A 26 -11.47 -6.62 -1.35
C ASP A 26 -10.26 -7.36 -0.78
N GLY A 27 -10.38 -7.75 0.49
CA GLY A 27 -9.39 -8.56 1.19
C GLY A 27 -7.95 -8.02 1.18
N LEU A 28 -7.01 -8.87 0.74
CA LEU A 28 -5.57 -8.61 0.73
C LEU A 28 -5.18 -7.35 -0.04
N ALA A 29 -5.86 -7.08 -1.16
CA ALA A 29 -5.51 -5.95 -2.02
C ALA A 29 -5.73 -4.61 -1.30
N ALA A 30 -6.78 -4.53 -0.48
CA ALA A 30 -7.06 -3.34 0.31
C ALA A 30 -6.06 -3.17 1.44
N ALA A 31 -5.66 -4.28 2.06
CA ALA A 31 -4.64 -4.28 3.10
C ALA A 31 -3.29 -3.81 2.55
N LEU A 32 -2.88 -4.34 1.39
CA LEU A 32 -1.65 -3.92 0.70
C LEU A 32 -1.69 -2.44 0.30
N ALA A 33 -2.78 -1.97 -0.33
CA ALA A 33 -2.89 -0.58 -0.75
C ALA A 33 -2.86 0.40 0.44
N GLN A 34 -3.51 0.04 1.55
CA GLN A 34 -3.49 0.85 2.78
C GLN A 34 -2.11 0.87 3.44
N ALA A 35 -1.44 -0.29 3.52
CA ALA A 35 -0.09 -0.38 4.06
C ALA A 35 0.91 0.42 3.21
N TRP A 36 0.77 0.35 1.88
CA TRP A 36 1.57 1.14 0.94
C TRP A 36 1.37 2.64 1.14
N ASP A 37 0.12 3.12 1.19
CA ASP A 37 -0.19 4.54 1.42
C ASP A 37 0.33 5.03 2.78
N SER A 38 0.19 4.21 3.83
CA SER A 38 0.71 4.51 5.16
C SER A 38 2.23 4.70 5.19
N VAL A 39 2.97 3.91 4.41
CA VAL A 39 4.45 3.91 4.42
C VAL A 39 5.05 4.88 3.40
N LEU A 40 4.47 4.95 2.20
CA LEU A 40 5.00 5.72 1.06
C LEU A 40 4.23 7.01 0.79
N GLY A 41 3.10 7.24 1.47
CA GLY A 41 2.32 8.48 1.38
C GLY A 41 1.51 8.66 0.10
N SER A 42 1.32 7.59 -0.67
CA SER A 42 0.46 7.58 -1.87
C SER A 42 -0.14 6.20 -2.11
N LEU A 43 -1.34 6.16 -2.70
CA LEU A 43 -1.96 4.90 -3.11
C LEU A 43 -1.27 4.34 -4.37
N PRO A 44 -1.01 3.03 -4.44
CA PRO A 44 -0.47 2.40 -5.64
C PRO A 44 -1.56 2.17 -6.71
N GLU A 45 -1.14 2.20 -7.97
CA GLU A 45 -1.87 1.65 -9.13
C GLU A 45 -1.39 0.21 -9.41
N GLU A 46 -2.14 -0.58 -10.20
CA GLU A 46 -1.79 -1.98 -10.46
C GLU A 46 -0.40 -2.16 -11.10
N ASP A 47 0.08 -1.18 -11.86
CA ASP A 47 1.39 -1.18 -12.51
C ASP A 47 2.47 -0.41 -11.74
N SER A 48 2.14 0.16 -10.57
CA SER A 48 3.11 0.86 -9.72
C SER A 48 4.21 -0.09 -9.26
N ASP A 49 5.46 0.30 -9.55
CA ASP A 49 6.65 -0.38 -9.05
C ASP A 49 7.04 0.16 -7.66
N PHE A 50 7.49 -0.74 -6.79
CA PHE A 50 7.83 -0.42 -5.40
C PHE A 50 9.00 0.54 -5.26
N TYR A 51 10.06 0.37 -6.05
CA TYR A 51 11.24 1.21 -5.97
C TYR A 51 11.04 2.52 -6.74
N ASP A 52 10.27 2.51 -7.84
CA ASP A 52 9.89 3.74 -8.54
C ASP A 52 9.02 4.65 -7.65
N ALA A 53 8.21 4.07 -6.76
CA ALA A 53 7.46 4.81 -5.74
C ALA A 53 8.34 5.32 -4.57
N GLY A 54 9.65 5.08 -4.59
CA GLY A 54 10.60 5.51 -3.56
C GLY A 54 10.76 4.54 -2.39
N GLY A 55 10.27 3.30 -2.53
CA GLY A 55 10.37 2.27 -1.50
C GLY A 55 11.81 1.81 -1.21
N THR A 56 12.05 1.40 0.03
CA THR A 56 13.32 0.79 0.46
C THR A 56 13.06 -0.59 1.05
N SER A 57 14.11 -1.42 1.22
CA SER A 57 13.91 -2.78 1.75
C SER A 57 13.26 -2.82 3.14
N ILE A 58 13.49 -1.80 3.98
CA ILE A 58 12.83 -1.70 5.30
C ILE A 58 11.35 -1.31 5.16
N ASP A 59 10.99 -0.55 4.14
CA ASP A 59 9.60 -0.20 3.85
C ASP A 59 8.84 -1.41 3.28
N ALA A 60 9.50 -2.25 2.47
CA ALA A 60 8.91 -3.51 2.00
C ALA A 60 8.53 -4.43 3.17
N ALA A 61 9.42 -4.56 4.16
CA ALA A 61 9.14 -5.33 5.37
C ALA A 61 7.94 -4.75 6.14
N ARG A 62 7.87 -3.42 6.30
CA ARG A 62 6.75 -2.75 6.98
C ARG A 62 5.42 -2.95 6.27
N ILE A 63 5.40 -2.74 4.95
CA ILE A 63 4.20 -2.91 4.12
C ILE A 63 3.72 -4.36 4.21
N ALA A 64 4.63 -5.31 4.05
CA ALA A 64 4.31 -6.74 4.08
C ALA A 64 3.77 -7.19 5.44
N SER A 65 4.40 -6.79 6.54
CA SER A 65 3.92 -7.11 7.89
C SER A 65 2.53 -6.52 8.15
N GLN A 66 2.29 -5.24 7.80
CA GLN A 66 0.98 -4.60 7.98
C GLN A 66 -0.10 -5.27 7.12
N ALA A 67 0.21 -5.63 5.87
CA ALA A 67 -0.75 -6.27 5.00
C ALA A 67 -1.09 -7.70 5.46
N ALA A 68 -0.13 -8.44 6.02
CA ALA A 68 -0.32 -9.80 6.51
C ALA A 68 -1.27 -9.88 7.72
N GLU A 69 -1.41 -8.81 8.50
CA GLU A 69 -2.38 -8.74 9.62
C GLU A 69 -3.83 -9.00 9.18
N TRP A 70 -4.14 -8.82 7.88
CA TRP A 70 -5.45 -9.12 7.32
C TRP A 70 -5.77 -10.62 7.28
N ALA A 71 -4.75 -11.48 7.19
CA ALA A 71 -4.90 -12.95 7.14
C ALA A 71 -3.94 -13.62 8.15
N PRO A 72 -4.20 -13.48 9.46
CA PRO A 72 -3.31 -14.00 10.51
C PRO A 72 -3.30 -15.54 10.58
N ASP A 73 -4.24 -16.20 9.90
CA ASP A 73 -4.31 -17.65 9.74
C ASP A 73 -3.35 -18.19 8.67
N VAL A 74 -2.73 -17.33 7.87
CA VAL A 74 -1.86 -17.72 6.76
C VAL A 74 -0.40 -17.54 7.17
N GLU A 75 0.28 -18.65 7.42
CA GLU A 75 1.71 -18.68 7.75
C GLU A 75 2.56 -18.09 6.60
N ASP A 76 3.64 -17.39 6.98
CA ASP A 76 4.65 -16.79 6.09
C ASP A 76 4.12 -15.85 5.00
N LEU A 77 2.92 -15.29 5.18
CA LEU A 77 2.34 -14.35 4.22
C LEU A 77 3.17 -13.05 4.14
N ASP A 78 3.63 -12.53 5.27
CA ASP A 78 4.50 -11.35 5.32
C ASP A 78 5.82 -11.59 4.58
N VAL A 79 6.47 -12.73 4.78
CA VAL A 79 7.71 -13.09 4.07
C VAL A 79 7.49 -13.19 2.57
N THR A 80 6.36 -13.77 2.15
CA THR A 80 5.98 -13.90 0.73
C THR A 80 5.75 -12.54 0.07
N LEU A 81 5.02 -11.65 0.73
CA LEU A 81 4.75 -10.30 0.24
C LEU A 81 6.02 -9.46 0.21
N MET A 82 6.85 -9.52 1.26
CA MET A 82 8.13 -8.83 1.33
C MET A 82 9.05 -9.27 0.20
N THR A 83 9.20 -10.57 -0.01
CA THR A 83 10.06 -11.11 -1.08
C THR A 83 9.58 -10.64 -2.45
N SER A 84 8.26 -10.57 -2.67
CA SER A 84 7.69 -10.09 -3.93
C SER A 84 8.02 -8.61 -4.16
N LEU A 85 7.81 -7.75 -3.16
CA LEU A 85 8.17 -6.32 -3.22
C LEU A 85 9.66 -6.11 -3.50
N LEU A 86 10.52 -6.89 -2.84
CA LEU A 86 11.97 -6.76 -2.99
C LEU A 86 12.48 -7.17 -4.38
N ASN A 87 11.74 -8.04 -5.06
CA ASN A 87 12.06 -8.51 -6.41
C ASN A 87 11.59 -7.55 -7.52
N GLU A 88 11.38 -6.27 -7.21
CA GLU A 88 10.95 -5.25 -8.19
C GLU A 88 9.61 -5.62 -8.84
N ALA A 89 8.70 -6.21 -8.05
CA ALA A 89 7.37 -6.56 -8.52
C ALA A 89 6.44 -5.34 -8.49
N ARG A 90 5.60 -5.23 -9.52
CA ARG A 90 4.49 -4.28 -9.57
C ARG A 90 3.44 -4.64 -8.51
N PHE A 91 2.69 -3.65 -8.05
CA PHE A 91 1.62 -3.85 -7.07
C PHE A 91 0.66 -5.00 -7.43
N GLY A 92 0.22 -5.07 -8.69
CA GLY A 92 -0.65 -6.13 -9.18
C GLY A 92 -0.02 -7.53 -9.09
N ASP A 93 1.30 -7.64 -9.28
CA ASP A 93 2.04 -8.89 -9.14
C ASP A 93 2.18 -9.32 -7.68
N VAL A 94 2.48 -8.38 -6.78
CA VAL A 94 2.54 -8.63 -5.33
C VAL A 94 1.19 -9.13 -4.82
N ARG A 95 0.09 -8.48 -5.23
CA ARG A 95 -1.28 -8.89 -4.91
C ARG A 95 -1.57 -10.30 -5.40
N ARG A 96 -1.24 -10.60 -6.65
CA ARG A 96 -1.46 -11.91 -7.26
C ARG A 96 -0.69 -13.00 -6.51
N VAL A 97 0.60 -12.81 -6.26
CA VAL A 97 1.44 -13.78 -5.52
C VAL A 97 0.89 -14.03 -4.11
N GLY A 98 0.47 -12.98 -3.41
CA GLY A 98 -0.13 -13.11 -2.08
C GLY A 98 -1.43 -13.93 -2.09
N LEU A 99 -2.32 -13.68 -3.05
CA LEU A 99 -3.58 -14.45 -3.19
C LEU A 99 -3.30 -15.92 -3.51
N GLU A 100 -2.37 -16.19 -4.44
CA GLU A 100 -1.95 -17.56 -4.77
C GLU A 100 -1.36 -18.30 -3.56
N TRP A 101 -0.63 -17.60 -2.70
CA TRP A 101 -0.10 -18.15 -1.45
C TRP A 101 -1.22 -18.53 -0.49
N ILE A 102 -2.17 -17.62 -0.26
CA ILE A 102 -3.31 -17.84 0.63
C ILE A 102 -4.13 -19.06 0.18
N ASP A 103 -4.45 -19.16 -1.10
CA ASP A 103 -5.22 -20.29 -1.65
C ASP A 103 -4.47 -21.62 -1.47
N ARG A 104 -3.15 -21.62 -1.66
CA ARG A 104 -2.30 -22.80 -1.45
C ARG A 104 -2.31 -23.25 0.01
N THR A 105 -2.09 -22.33 0.94
CA THR A 105 -2.00 -22.65 2.38
C THR A 105 -3.33 -23.13 2.94
N ARG A 106 -4.45 -22.50 2.54
CA ARG A 106 -5.79 -22.93 2.95
C ARG A 106 -6.20 -24.25 2.29
N GLY A 107 -5.82 -24.49 1.04
CA GLY A 107 -6.05 -25.75 0.35
C GLY A 107 -5.24 -26.92 0.90
N ALA A 108 -4.06 -26.68 1.45
CA ALA A 108 -3.22 -27.70 2.08
C ALA A 108 -3.68 -28.11 3.50
N SER A 109 -4.54 -27.30 4.11
CA SER A 109 -5.05 -27.52 5.48
C SER A 109 -6.39 -28.25 5.54
N ALA A 110 -6.96 -28.65 4.38
CA ALA A 110 -8.24 -29.36 4.24
C ALA A 110 -8.05 -30.85 4.00
#